data_AF-A0A7W9PF68-F1
#
_entry.id   AF-A0A7W9PF68-F1
#
_cell.length_a   1.000
_cell.length_b   1.000
_cell.length_c   1.000
_cell.angle_alpha   90.00
_cell.angle_beta   90.00
_cell.angle_gamma   90.00
#
_symmetry.space_group_name_H-M   'P 1'
#
loop_
_entity.id
_entity.type
_entity.pdbx_description
1 polymer ?
#
loop_
_entity_poly.entity_id
_entity_poly.type
_entity_poly.pdbx_seq_one_letter_code
_entity_poly.pdbx_strand_id
1 'polypeptide(L)' 'MDKTTGRLPQRMVNVDFGGAMHPAITYTARPDVIVRLLRALRNWNPDYCVEVESVGVDENVPPLPLWRLRAWTN' A
#
# COMPACT_ATOMS: atom_id res chain seq x y z
N MET A 1 -32.31 -6.12 -18.51
CA MET A 1 -31.14 -7.02 -18.53
C MET A 1 -29.98 -6.26 -17.93
N ASP A 2 -29.74 -6.45 -16.64
CA ASP A 2 -28.62 -5.86 -15.91
C ASP A 2 -27.32 -6.56 -16.31
N LYS A 3 -26.43 -5.85 -17.00
CA LYS A 3 -25.03 -6.26 -17.20
C LYS A 3 -24.20 -5.50 -16.17
N THR A 4 -24.19 -5.97 -14.93
CA THR A 4 -23.16 -5.62 -13.96
C THR A 4 -21.83 -6.16 -14.48
N THR A 5 -21.11 -5.30 -15.21
CA THR A 5 -19.71 -5.52 -15.54
C THR A 5 -18.95 -5.65 -14.22
N GLY A 6 -18.61 -6.89 -13.87
CA GLY A 6 -17.76 -7.22 -12.73
C GLY A 6 -16.33 -6.71 -12.95
N ARG A 7 -16.15 -5.40 -12.99
CA ARG A 7 -14.84 -4.78 -12.88
C ARG A 7 -14.35 -5.05 -11.46
N LEU A 8 -13.29 -5.85 -11.35
CA LEU A 8 -12.53 -5.92 -10.12
C LEU A 8 -12.16 -4.50 -9.70
N PRO A 9 -12.26 -4.14 -8.42
CA PRO A 9 -11.85 -2.82 -7.97
C PRO A 9 -10.40 -2.60 -8.41
N GLN A 10 -10.15 -1.50 -9.13
CA GLN A 10 -8.83 -1.13 -9.60
C GLN A 10 -7.94 -0.82 -8.38
N ARG A 11 -7.32 -1.85 -7.82
CA ARG A 11 -6.32 -1.69 -6.76
C ARG A 11 -5.05 -1.23 -7.44
N MET A 12 -4.78 0.07 -7.38
CA MET A 12 -3.49 0.60 -7.82
C MET A 12 -2.42 0.02 -6.89
N VAL A 13 -1.44 -0.67 -7.47
CA VAL A 13 -0.18 -1.02 -6.81
C VAL A 13 0.90 -0.42 -7.69
N ASN A 14 1.59 0.61 -7.19
CA ASN A 14 2.72 1.22 -7.88
C ASN A 14 3.98 0.94 -7.07
N VAL A 15 5.03 0.45 -7.71
CA VAL A 15 6.33 0.23 -7.07
C VAL A 15 7.29 1.29 -7.57
N ASP A 16 7.75 2.14 -6.66
CA ASP A 16 8.71 3.18 -6.93
C ASP A 16 10.10 2.72 -6.47
N PHE A 17 11.02 2.65 -7.44
CA PHE A 17 12.41 2.24 -7.23
C PHE A 17 13.40 3.43 -7.25
N GLY A 18 12.94 4.69 -7.31
CA GLY A 18 13.81 5.83 -7.66
C GLY A 18 13.87 7.01 -6.68
N GLY A 19 15.02 7.16 -5.99
CA GLY A 19 15.61 8.44 -5.53
C GLY A 19 15.74 8.67 -4.02
N ALA A 20 16.97 8.58 -3.49
CA ALA A 20 17.45 8.90 -2.13
C ALA A 20 16.82 8.18 -0.91
N MET A 21 15.56 7.72 -1.00
CA MET A 21 14.87 6.93 0.01
C MET A 21 14.55 5.53 -0.52
N HIS A 22 14.54 4.56 0.39
CA HIS A 22 14.34 3.13 0.13
C HIS A 22 13.13 2.81 -0.78
N PRO A 23 13.14 1.66 -1.49
CA PRO A 23 12.05 1.26 -2.38
C PRO A 23 10.68 1.37 -1.71
N ALA A 24 9.70 1.87 -2.45
CA ALA A 24 8.37 2.14 -1.92
C ALA A 24 7.28 1.46 -2.74
N ILE A 25 6.28 0.88 -2.05
CA ILE A 25 5.07 0.32 -2.66
C ILE A 25 3.90 1.22 -2.28
N THR A 26 3.23 1.80 -3.27
CA THR A 26 2.01 2.59 -3.08
C THR A 26 0.79 1.74 -3.43
N TYR A 27 -0.17 1.61 -2.52
CA TYR A 27 -1.35 0.75 -2.70
C TYR A 27 -2.58 1.20 -1.93
N THR A 28 -3.75 0.72 -2.36
CA THR A 28 -5.03 0.97 -1.68
C THR A 28 -5.35 -0.10 -0.66
N ALA A 29 -5.70 0.31 0.56
CA ALA A 29 -6.13 -0.61 1.61
C ALA A 29 -6.95 0.08 2.69
N ARG A 30 -7.74 -0.71 3.43
CA ARG A 30 -8.39 -0.22 4.65
C ARG A 30 -7.35 0.01 5.76
N PRO A 31 -7.57 0.98 6.68
CA PRO A 31 -6.63 1.24 7.78
C PRO A 31 -6.31 0.01 8.64
N ASP A 32 -7.29 -0.85 8.90
CA ASP A 32 -7.10 -2.06 9.70
C ASP A 32 -6.19 -3.10 9.02
N VAL A 33 -6.20 -3.15 7.68
CA VAL A 33 -5.33 -4.03 6.90
C VAL A 33 -3.87 -3.57 7.00
N ILE A 34 -3.63 -2.26 6.92
CA ILE A 34 -2.29 -1.67 7.05
C ILE A 34 -1.65 -1.97 8.40
N VAL A 35 -2.41 -1.79 9.49
CA VAL A 35 -1.92 -2.08 10.84
C VAL A 35 -1.50 -3.55 10.98
N ARG A 36 -2.30 -4.46 10.41
CA ARG A 36 -1.98 -5.90 10.42
C ARG A 36 -0.76 -6.24 9.57
N LEU A 37 -0.64 -5.62 8.40
CA LEU A 37 0.50 -5.84 7.51
C LEU A 37 1.81 -5.39 8.17
N LEU A 38 1.83 -4.19 8.77
CA LEU A 38 3.01 -3.68 9.49
C LEU A 38 3.47 -4.64 10.58
N ARG A 39 2.53 -5.17 11.36
CA ARG A 39 2.83 -6.15 12.41
C ARG A 39 3.37 -7.46 11.82
N ALA A 40 2.76 -7.95 10.74
CA ALA A 40 3.20 -9.18 10.07
C ALA A 40 4.62 -9.04 9.50
N LEU A 41 4.94 -7.89 8.87
CA LEU A 41 6.26 -7.62 8.31
C LEU A 41 7.34 -7.60 9.39
N ARG A 42 7.11 -6.91 10.52
CA ARG A 42 8.05 -6.89 11.65
C ARG A 42 8.24 -8.27 12.29
N ASN A 43 7.17 -9.05 12.39
CA ASN A 43 7.26 -10.41 12.93
C ASN A 43 8.04 -11.35 12.00
N TRP A 44 7.91 -11.17 10.69
CA TRP A 44 8.57 -12.03 9.71
C TRP A 44 10.05 -11.66 9.53
N ASN A 45 10.37 -10.36 9.49
CA ASN A 45 11.72 -9.84 9.37
C ASN A 45 11.95 -8.74 10.42
N PRO A 46 12.42 -9.09 11.64
CA PRO A 46 12.66 -8.14 12.72
C PRO A 46 13.73 -7.09 12.38
N ASP A 47 14.66 -7.44 11.50
CA ASP A 47 15.77 -6.57 11.08
C ASP A 47 15.36 -5.52 10.05
N TYR A 48 14.11 -5.58 9.55
CA TYR A 48 13.62 -4.62 8.57
C TYR A 48 13.05 -3.39 9.25
N CYS A 49 13.51 -2.23 8.82
CA CYS A 49 12.82 -0.98 9.07
C CYS A 49 11.65 -0.86 8.08
N VAL A 50 10.48 -0.47 8.60
CA VAL A 50 9.26 -0.31 7.79
C VAL A 50 8.59 1.00 8.15
N GLU A 51 8.30 1.80 7.12
CA GLU A 51 7.54 3.04 7.22
C GLU A 51 6.28 2.94 6.38
N VAL A 52 5.18 3.52 6.89
CA VAL A 52 3.94 3.69 6.13
C VAL A 52 3.46 5.11 6.26
N GLU A 53 3.16 5.74 5.13
CA GLU A 53 2.56 7.06 5.05
C GLU A 53 1.22 7.00 4.30
N SER A 54 0.26 7.81 4.73
CA SER A 54 -0.96 8.05 3.97
C SER A 54 -0.66 9.07 2.88
N VAL A 55 -0.99 8.74 1.62
CA VAL A 55 -0.67 9.58 0.45
C VAL A 55 -1.85 10.51 0.08
N GLY A 56 -2.97 10.41 0.79
CA GLY A 56 -4.21 11.14 0.48
C GLY A 56 -5.18 10.31 -0.36
N VAL A 57 -6.31 10.91 -0.73
CA VAL A 57 -7.33 10.30 -1.59
C VAL A 57 -7.10 10.80 -3.01
N ASP A 58 -6.75 9.92 -3.94
CA ASP A 58 -6.72 10.23 -5.37
C ASP A 58 -8.14 10.01 -5.92
N GLU A 59 -8.71 11.03 -6.56
CA GLU A 59 -10.06 11.00 -7.13
C GLU A 59 -10.23 9.93 -8.22
N ASN A 60 -9.12 9.43 -8.79
CA ASN A 60 -9.10 8.38 -9.80
C ASN A 60 -8.98 6.96 -9.22
N VAL A 61 -8.92 6.83 -7.90
CA VAL A 61 -8.65 5.58 -7.20
C VAL A 61 -9.90 5.18 -6.38
N PRO A 62 -10.20 3.87 -6.20
CA PRO A 62 -11.33 3.43 -5.39
C PRO A 62 -11.37 4.11 -4.01
N PRO A 63 -12.53 4.16 -3.30
CA PRO A 63 -12.76 4.95 -2.09
C PRO A 63 -11.99 4.47 -0.84
N LEU A 64 -10.93 3.68 -1.03
CA LEU A 64 -10.04 3.23 0.02
C LEU A 64 -8.83 4.16 0.11
N PRO A 65 -8.32 4.43 1.33
CA PRO A 65 -7.12 5.23 1.50
C PRO A 65 -5.93 4.66 0.71
N LEU A 66 -5.13 5.55 0.16
CA LEU A 66 -3.88 5.24 -0.51
C LEU A 66 -2.72 5.30 0.50
N TRP A 67 -1.91 4.25 0.52
CA TRP A 67 -0.79 4.08 1.44
C TRP A 67 0.49 3.91 0.66
N ARG A 68 1.58 4.50 1.14
CA ARG A 68 2.93 4.20 0.66
C ARG A 68 3.70 3.50 1.76
N LEU A 69 4.20 2.31 1.46
CA LEU A 69 5.00 1.47 2.35
C LEU A 69 6.44 1.44 1.85
N ARG A 70 7.39 1.78 2.72
CA ARG A 70 8.83 1.61 2.50
C ARG A 70 9.35 0.53 3.42
N ALA A 71 10.26 -0.31 2.93
CA ALA A 71 10.94 -1.31 3.74
C ALA A 71 12.41 -1.42 3.33
N TRP A 72 13.31 -1.51 4.32
CA TRP A 72 14.75 -1.63 4.11
C TRP A 72 15.44 -2.36 5.25
N THR A 73 16.65 -2.84 4.98
CA THR A 73 17.57 -3.37 5.99
C THR A 73 18.47 -2.25 6.50
N ASN A 74 18.78 -2.26 7.80
CA ASN A 74 19.87 -1.44 8.35
C ASN A 74 21.22 -1.73 7.69
#